data_AF-A0A5K1AYM8-F1
#
_entry.id   AF-A0A5K1AYM8-F1
#
_cell.length_a   1.000
_cell.length_b   1.000
_cell.length_c   1.000
_cell.angle_alpha   90.00
_cell.angle_beta   90.00
_cell.angle_gamma   90.00
#
_symmetry.space_group_name_H-M   'P 1'
#
loop_
_entity.id
_entity.type
_entity.pdbx_description
1 polymer ?
#
loop_
_entity_poly.entity_id
_entity_poly.type
_entity_poly.pdbx_seq_one_letter_code
_entity_poly.pdbx_strand_id
1 'polypeptide(L)'
;MDAAGRVGEEEVVGRGGEKEEKNEVVEEAVSFYPGEIEYVSYQGEHHLPLIMGLVDEELSEPYSIFTYRYFVYLWPQLCFL
;
A
#
# COMPACT_ATOMS: atom_id res chain seq x y z
N MET A 1 26.70 -22.97 69.15
CA MET A 1 25.45 -23.02 69.93
C MET A 1 24.70 -21.77 69.51
N ASP A 2 23.64 -21.80 68.71
CA ASP A 2 22.51 -22.74 68.53
C ASP A 2 22.14 -22.81 67.02
N ALA A 3 22.01 -23.96 66.37
CA ALA A 3 20.89 -24.92 66.36
C ALA A 3 19.60 -24.44 65.65
N ALA A 4 19.38 -25.06 64.48
CA ALA A 4 18.12 -25.61 63.94
C ALA A 4 17.07 -24.71 63.25
N GLY A 5 16.50 -25.27 62.18
CA GLY A 5 15.18 -24.94 61.62
C GLY A 5 15.20 -24.88 60.09
N ARG A 6 15.07 -25.99 59.35
CA ARG A 6 13.87 -26.82 59.05
C ARG A 6 13.30 -26.47 57.66
N VAL A 7 13.21 -27.50 56.82
CA VAL A 7 12.67 -27.55 55.45
C VAL A 7 11.15 -27.29 55.43
N GLY A 8 10.64 -26.74 54.32
CA GLY A 8 9.21 -26.74 53.96
C GLY A 8 8.96 -26.07 52.60
N GLU A 9 8.26 -26.78 51.72
CA GLU A 9 7.93 -26.50 50.30
C GLU A 9 6.73 -25.54 50.11
N GLU A 10 6.62 -24.94 48.91
CA GLU A 10 5.38 -24.66 48.12
C GLU A 10 5.81 -23.89 46.84
N GLU A 11 5.83 -24.52 45.66
CA GLU A 11 4.77 -24.61 44.64
C GLU A 11 4.40 -23.27 43.96
N VAL A 12 4.55 -23.20 42.63
CA VAL A 12 3.45 -22.95 41.67
C VAL A 12 3.99 -22.56 40.28
N VAL A 13 3.48 -23.32 39.31
CA VAL A 13 3.64 -23.25 37.85
C VAL A 13 3.27 -21.88 37.28
N GLY A 14 4.17 -21.30 36.50
CA GLY A 14 3.91 -20.15 35.62
C GLY A 14 3.92 -20.57 34.15
N ARG A 15 2.75 -20.92 33.61
CA ARG A 15 2.52 -21.25 32.20
C ARG A 15 2.61 -19.95 31.38
N GLY A 16 3.78 -19.70 30.77
CA GLY A 16 3.99 -18.56 29.87
C GLY A 16 3.21 -18.74 28.59
N GLY A 17 2.08 -18.04 28.45
CA GLY A 17 1.39 -17.85 27.19
C GLY A 17 2.07 -16.73 26.41
N GLU A 18 2.66 -17.06 25.27
CA GLU A 18 3.09 -16.07 24.29
C GLU A 18 1.90 -15.77 23.36
N LYS A 19 1.68 -14.47 23.20
CA LYS A 19 0.45 -13.84 22.72
C LYS A 19 0.31 -13.99 21.22
N GLU A 20 -0.91 -14.28 20.76
CA GLU A 20 -1.33 -14.05 19.38
C GLU A 20 -1.21 -12.54 19.09
N GLU A 21 -0.24 -12.20 18.26
CA GLU A 21 -0.12 -10.87 17.65
C GLU A 21 -1.22 -10.74 16.60
N LYS A 22 -2.39 -10.26 17.04
CA LYS A 22 -3.43 -9.78 16.13
C LYS A 22 -2.94 -8.49 15.50
N ASN A 23 -2.33 -8.61 14.31
CA ASN A 23 -2.17 -7.49 13.40
C ASN A 23 -3.56 -7.10 12.88
N GLU A 24 -4.16 -6.08 13.51
CA GLU A 24 -5.34 -5.41 13.00
C GLU A 24 -4.90 -4.54 11.81
N VAL A 25 -5.18 -5.04 10.60
CA VAL A 25 -5.07 -4.24 9.39
C VAL A 25 -6.25 -3.27 9.40
N VAL A 26 -5.96 -2.01 9.73
CA VAL A 26 -6.96 -0.94 9.69
C VAL A 26 -7.11 -0.53 8.22
N GLU A 27 -8.15 -1.03 7.54
CA GLU A 27 -8.56 -0.51 6.24
C GLU A 27 -9.17 0.88 6.46
N GLU A 28 -8.38 1.93 6.21
CA GLU A 28 -8.85 3.30 6.22
C GLU A 28 -9.70 3.52 4.97
N ALA A 29 -11.02 3.59 5.15
CA ALA A 29 -11.96 3.87 4.07
C ALA A 29 -11.81 5.32 3.60
N VAL A 30 -11.14 5.53 2.47
CA VAL A 30 -11.06 6.83 1.79
C VAL A 30 -12.45 7.21 1.27
N SER A 31 -13.04 8.27 1.82
CA SER A 31 -14.32 8.83 1.34
C SER A 31 -14.06 9.93 0.32
N PHE A 32 -14.56 9.75 -0.91
CA PHE A 32 -14.35 10.69 -2.01
C PHE A 32 -15.51 11.69 -2.16
N TYR A 33 -15.23 12.97 -2.40
CA TYR A 33 -16.25 14.01 -2.56
C TYR A 33 -16.54 14.30 -4.04
N PRO A 34 -17.81 14.56 -4.43
CA PRO A 34 -18.12 14.96 -5.80
C PRO A 34 -17.39 16.29 -6.13
N GLY A 35 -16.45 16.23 -7.07
CA GLY A 35 -15.60 17.35 -7.49
C GLY A 35 -14.11 17.23 -7.13
N GLU A 36 -13.68 16.14 -6.51
CA GLU A 36 -12.28 15.94 -6.10
C GLU A 36 -11.35 15.45 -7.24
N ILE A 37 -11.91 14.97 -8.36
CA ILE A 37 -11.16 14.57 -9.56
C ILE A 37 -11.58 15.48 -10.71
N GLU A 38 -10.57 16.04 -11.37
CA GLU A 38 -10.71 16.79 -12.61
C GLU A 38 -10.04 16.01 -13.75
N TYR A 39 -10.73 15.91 -14.89
CA TYR A 39 -10.15 15.33 -16.09
C TYR A 39 -9.53 16.40 -16.96
N VAL A 40 -8.30 16.19 -17.39
CA VAL A 40 -7.55 17.10 -18.25
C VAL A 40 -7.27 16.41 -19.59
N SER A 41 -7.63 17.08 -20.68
CA SER A 41 -7.29 16.57 -22.03
C SER A 41 -5.79 16.67 -22.29
N TYR A 42 -5.25 15.74 -23.07
CA TYR A 42 -3.84 15.74 -23.46
C TYR A 42 -3.41 17.06 -24.15
N GLN A 43 -2.38 17.73 -23.63
CA GLN A 43 -1.87 19.03 -24.13
C GLN A 43 -0.49 18.94 -24.80
N GLY A 44 0.06 17.73 -24.97
CA GLY A 44 1.35 17.52 -25.63
C GLY A 44 2.32 16.67 -24.82
N GLU A 45 3.54 16.53 -25.34
CA GLU A 45 4.52 15.54 -24.88
C GLU A 45 4.90 15.67 -23.39
N HIS A 46 4.71 16.85 -22.79
CA HIS A 46 4.94 17.07 -21.36
C HIS A 46 4.01 16.24 -20.46
N HIS A 47 2.88 15.74 -20.98
CA HIS A 47 2.01 14.80 -20.27
C HIS A 47 2.46 13.34 -20.37
N LEU A 48 3.36 12.97 -21.30
CA LEU A 48 3.76 11.57 -21.48
C LEU A 48 4.34 10.93 -20.22
N PRO A 49 5.20 11.58 -19.42
CA PRO A 49 5.69 11.00 -18.17
C PRO A 49 4.57 10.63 -17.19
N LEU A 50 3.51 11.45 -17.13
CA LEU A 50 2.36 11.18 -16.27
C LEU A 50 1.53 9.99 -16.79
N ILE A 51 1.26 9.95 -18.11
CA ILE A 51 0.57 8.81 -18.75
C ILE A 51 1.35 7.50 -18.53
N MET A 52 2.67 7.55 -18.68
CA MET A 52 3.53 6.39 -18.46
C MET A 52 3.43 5.91 -17.01
N GLY A 53 3.52 6.81 -16.03
CA GLY A 53 3.36 6.46 -14.62
C GLY A 53 2.04 5.76 -14.31
N LEU A 54 0.92 6.29 -14.81
CA LEU A 54 -0.41 5.68 -14.63
C LEU A 54 -0.50 4.27 -15.21
N VAL A 55 0.13 4.04 -16.37
CA VAL A 55 0.09 2.74 -17.06
C VAL A 55 1.06 1.74 -16.43
N ASP A 56 2.23 2.20 -16.02
CA ASP A 56 3.27 1.37 -15.39
C ASP A 56 2.82 0.84 -14.02
N GLU A 57 1.94 1.55 -13.32
CA GLU A 57 1.34 1.09 -12.06
C GLU A 57 0.30 -0.03 -12.25
N GLU A 58 -0.40 -0.05 -13.39
CA GLU A 58 -1.50 -0.97 -13.66
C GLU A 58 -1.08 -2.19 -14.48
N LEU A 59 0.04 -2.13 -15.20
CA LEU A 59 0.49 -3.17 -16.11
C LEU A 59 1.85 -3.74 -15.69
N SER A 60 2.02 -5.05 -15.85
CA SER A 60 3.22 -5.76 -15.43
C SER A 60 4.47 -5.52 -16.29
N GLU A 61 4.34 -4.90 -17.46
CA GLU A 61 5.44 -4.62 -18.39
C GLU A 61 5.30 -3.21 -19.01
N PRO A 62 6.35 -2.37 -18.98
CA PRO A 62 6.29 -1.02 -19.51
C PRO A 62 6.32 -1.02 -21.04
N TYR A 63 5.53 -0.14 -21.66
CA TYR A 63 5.59 0.05 -23.11
C TYR A 63 6.75 0.97 -23.50
N SER A 64 7.22 0.82 -24.74
CA SER A 64 8.12 1.83 -25.32
C SER A 64 7.41 3.17 -25.45
N ILE A 65 8.15 4.27 -25.32
CA ILE A 65 7.65 5.63 -25.57
C ILE A 65 6.91 5.77 -26.92
N PHE A 66 7.31 4.99 -27.94
CA PHE A 66 6.65 4.99 -29.25
C PHE A 66 5.19 4.55 -29.20
N THR A 67 4.84 3.63 -28.30
CA THR A 67 3.46 3.17 -28.13
C THR A 67 2.56 4.31 -27.67
N TYR A 68 2.98 5.07 -26.65
CA TYR A 68 2.20 6.22 -26.16
C TYR A 68 2.06 7.29 -27.23
N ARG A 69 3.17 7.63 -27.91
CA ARG A 69 3.18 8.62 -29.01
C ARG A 69 2.22 8.23 -30.13
N TYR A 70 2.15 6.95 -30.47
CA TYR A 70 1.21 6.44 -31.45
C TYR A 70 -0.25 6.76 -31.08
N PHE A 71 -0.67 6.48 -29.84
CA PHE A 71 -2.04 6.76 -29.39
C PHE A 71 -2.35 8.27 -29.33
N VAL A 72 -1.48 9.06 -28.70
CA VAL A 72 -1.73 10.50 -28.53
C VAL A 72 -1.62 11.28 -29.85
N TYR A 73 -0.92 10.76 -30.86
CA TYR A 73 -0.87 11.38 -32.19
C TYR A 73 -2.08 11.02 -33.05
N LEU A 74 -2.57 9.79 -32.95
CA LEU A 74 -3.72 9.35 -33.75
C LEU A 74 -5.04 9.84 -33.17
N TRP A 75 -5.15 9.89 -31.84
CA TRP A 75 -6.41 10.21 -31.15
C TRP A 75 -6.20 11.12 -29.93
N PRO A 76 -5.57 12.30 -30.08
CA PRO A 76 -5.33 13.21 -28.95
C PRO A 76 -6.62 13.60 -28.21
N GLN A 77 -7.74 13.70 -28.92
CA GLN A 77 -9.06 14.04 -28.37
C GLN A 77 -9.68 12.95 -27.49
N LEU A 78 -9.12 11.74 -27.48
CA LEU A 78 -9.57 10.62 -26.65
C LEU A 78 -8.65 10.37 -25.46
N CYS A 79 -7.60 11.18 -25.30
CA CYS A 79 -6.63 11.03 -24.23
C CYS A 79 -6.92 12.04 -23.11
N PHE A 80 -7.27 11.51 -21.94
CA PHE A 80 -7.56 12.27 -20.72
C PHE A 80 -6.68 11.75 -19.58
N LEU A 81 -6.27 12.65 -18.69
CA LEU A 81 -5.52 12.38 -17.48
C LEU A 81 -6.27 12.92 -16.27
#